data_AF-A0A3Q1GES3-F1
#
_entry.id   AF-A0A3Q1GES3-F1
#
_cell.length_a   1.000
_cell.length_b   1.000
_cell.length_c   1.000
_cell.angle_alpha   90.00
_cell.angle_beta   90.00
_cell.angle_gamma   90.00
#
_symmetry.space_group_name_H-M   'P 1'
#
loop_
_entity.id
_entity.type
_entity.pdbx_description
1 polymer ?
#
loop_
_entity_poly.entity_id
_entity_poly.type
_entity_poly.pdbx_seq_one_letter_code
_entity_poly.pdbx_strand_id
1 'polypeptide(L)'
;TVNEEQMEMPFIKYNFQVLESKSVHLFALTPICFMLVGQKHFVSSKERGSFSNAVDFCSQRGLELALPQNEEENSMLTQLYGEADKRAWIGVNIKKAEGDFEFDMKKRPLTFSNWGQGQPDRSIQEQGCTVVTENAVWKVTRECSLNAYIICQS
;
A
#
# COMPACT_ATOMS: atom_id res chain seq x y z
N THR A 1 -37.18 -5.13 1.90
CA THR A 1 -36.56 -4.07 2.71
C THR A 1 -35.26 -4.62 3.27
N VAL A 2 -34.17 -4.46 2.53
CA VAL A 2 -32.84 -4.88 2.98
C VAL A 2 -32.24 -3.69 3.72
N ASN A 3 -31.94 -3.90 4.99
CA ASN A 3 -31.41 -2.90 5.91
C ASN A 3 -30.07 -2.35 5.38
N GLU A 4 -30.06 -1.06 5.03
CA GLU A 4 -28.88 -0.26 4.65
C GLU A 4 -28.16 0.31 5.90
N GLU A 5 -28.08 -0.46 6.99
CA GLU A 5 -27.31 -0.07 8.16
C GLU A 5 -26.00 -0.85 8.24
N GLN A 6 -24.90 -0.08 8.31
CA GLN A 6 -23.53 -0.48 8.67
C GLN A 6 -22.63 -1.03 7.54
N MET A 7 -22.45 -0.22 6.51
CA MET A 7 -21.10 0.04 6.01
C MET A 7 -20.72 1.49 6.32
N GLU A 8 -20.80 1.86 7.61
CA GLU A 8 -20.07 3.02 8.10
C GLU A 8 -18.58 2.67 8.02
N MET A 9 -18.00 2.97 6.86
CA MET A 9 -16.57 3.12 6.68
C MET A 9 -15.98 3.79 7.93
N PRO A 10 -15.04 3.16 8.69
CA PRO A 10 -14.38 3.80 9.83
C PRO A 10 -13.53 5.03 9.45
N PHE A 11 -13.62 5.48 8.20
CA PHE A 11 -12.97 6.65 7.63
C PHE A 11 -13.60 8.00 8.04
N ILE A 12 -14.82 8.05 8.59
CA ILE A 12 -15.36 9.28 9.25
C ILE A 12 -15.02 9.29 10.74
N LYS A 13 -13.75 9.05 11.07
CA LYS A 13 -13.08 9.76 12.17
C LYS A 13 -11.85 10.52 11.67
N TYR A 14 -11.84 10.91 10.39
CA TYR A 14 -11.11 12.09 9.97
C TYR A 14 -11.80 13.32 10.58
N ASN A 15 -11.53 13.57 11.87
CA ASN A 15 -11.91 14.76 12.65
C ASN A 15 -13.11 15.56 12.11
N PHE A 16 -14.35 15.11 12.38
CA PHE A 16 -15.45 16.06 12.56
C PHE A 16 -15.32 16.72 13.95
N GLN A 17 -14.16 17.36 14.18
CA GLN A 17 -13.95 18.37 15.22
C GLN A 17 -13.55 19.71 14.57
N VAL A 18 -13.83 19.87 13.27
CA VAL A 18 -13.73 21.18 12.61
C VAL A 18 -15.05 21.94 12.78
N LEU A 19 -15.47 22.17 14.02
CA LEU A 19 -16.31 23.31 14.38
C LEU A 19 -15.90 23.72 15.79
N GLU A 20 -15.40 24.96 15.89
CA GLU A 20 -15.07 25.70 17.12
C GLU A 20 -13.69 25.49 17.76
N SER A 21 -12.63 26.05 17.15
CA SER A 21 -11.68 26.91 17.88
C SER A 21 -10.62 27.51 16.93
N LYS A 22 -10.26 28.76 17.20
CA LYS A 22 -9.51 29.70 16.36
C LYS A 22 -8.03 29.31 16.23
N SER A 23 -7.60 28.79 15.07
CA SER A 23 -6.24 28.93 14.52
C SER A 23 -6.18 28.25 13.15
N VAL A 24 -6.26 29.05 12.08
CA VAL A 24 -6.09 28.58 10.70
C VAL A 24 -4.60 28.30 10.48
N HIS A 25 -4.15 27.11 10.84
CA HIS A 25 -3.05 26.49 10.12
C HIS A 25 -3.67 25.77 8.94
N LEU A 26 -3.32 26.25 7.75
CA LEU A 26 -3.74 25.74 6.45
C LEU A 26 -3.23 24.29 6.31
N PHE A 27 -3.97 23.32 6.87
CA PHE A 27 -3.82 21.93 6.47
C PHE A 27 -4.33 21.86 5.04
N ALA A 28 -3.41 21.91 4.07
CA ALA A 28 -3.72 21.48 2.72
C ALA A 28 -4.28 20.07 2.83
N LEU A 29 -5.59 19.90 2.59
CA LEU A 29 -6.20 18.59 2.47
C LEU A 29 -5.59 17.99 1.20
N THR A 30 -4.50 17.24 1.33
CA THR A 30 -4.03 16.41 0.22
C THR A 30 -5.20 15.50 -0.13
N PRO A 31 -5.75 15.58 -1.36
CA PRO A 31 -6.93 14.81 -1.69
C PRO A 31 -6.56 13.33 -1.60
N ILE A 32 -7.16 12.65 -0.62
CA ILE A 32 -7.01 11.22 -0.48
C ILE A 32 -7.73 10.58 -1.66
N CYS A 33 -7.01 9.73 -2.40
CA CYS A 33 -7.57 8.95 -3.49
C CYS A 33 -8.03 7.60 -2.94
N PHE A 34 -9.29 7.25 -3.27
CA PHE A 34 -9.91 5.99 -2.92
C PHE A 34 -10.28 5.25 -4.20
N MET A 35 -9.89 3.99 -4.30
CA MET A 35 -10.21 3.12 -5.43
C MET A 35 -10.81 1.81 -4.92
N LEU A 36 -11.99 1.44 -5.42
CA LEU A 36 -12.61 0.15 -5.14
C LEU A 36 -12.34 -0.79 -6.31
N VAL A 37 -11.67 -1.91 -6.04
CA VAL A 37 -11.43 -2.97 -7.03
C VAL A 37 -11.88 -4.29 -6.41
N GLY A 38 -12.90 -4.91 -7.01
CA GLY A 38 -13.59 -6.05 -6.42
C GLY A 38 -14.19 -5.69 -5.05
N GLN A 39 -13.65 -6.30 -3.99
CA GLN A 39 -14.11 -6.10 -2.60
C GLN A 39 -13.11 -5.32 -1.73
N LYS A 40 -12.02 -4.78 -2.32
CA LYS A 40 -10.98 -4.06 -1.59
C LYS A 40 -10.98 -2.58 -1.91
N HIS A 41 -10.84 -1.76 -0.88
CA HIS A 41 -10.52 -0.35 -1.02
C HIS A 41 -9.01 -0.17 -1.00
N PHE A 42 -8.48 0.54 -1.99
CA PHE A 42 -7.10 0.99 -2.01
C PHE A 42 -7.05 2.50 -1.78
N VAL A 43 -6.18 2.94 -0.88
CA VAL A 43 -6.14 4.31 -0.38
C VAL A 43 -4.74 4.87 -0.52
N SER A 44 -4.63 6.06 -1.11
CA SER A 44 -3.36 6.80 -1.23
C SER A 44 -3.58 8.28 -0.99
N SER A 45 -2.80 8.86 -0.08
CA SER A 45 -2.68 10.31 0.11
C SER A 45 -1.48 10.88 -0.65
N LYS A 46 -0.90 10.12 -1.59
CA LYS A 46 0.34 10.43 -2.32
C LYS A 46 1.57 10.62 -1.42
N GLU A 47 1.47 10.22 -0.16
CA GLU A 47 2.58 10.18 0.79
C GLU A 47 3.59 9.11 0.37
N ARG A 48 4.85 9.36 0.69
CA ARG A 48 5.96 8.47 0.38
C ARG A 48 6.79 8.25 1.64
N GLY A 49 7.37 7.07 1.77
CA GLY A 49 8.26 6.77 2.88
C GLY A 49 9.04 5.48 2.67
N SER A 50 9.82 5.11 3.68
CA SER A 50 10.44 3.79 3.75
C SER A 50 9.38 2.68 3.85
N PHE A 51 9.77 1.43 3.61
CA PHE A 51 8.88 0.29 3.77
C PHE A 51 8.27 0.21 5.18
N SER A 52 9.09 0.41 6.22
CA SER A 52 8.60 0.43 7.61
C SER A 52 7.59 1.55 7.82
N ASN A 53 7.86 2.76 7.30
CA ASN A 53 6.89 3.86 7.41
C ASN A 53 5.59 3.54 6.67
N ALA A 54 5.64 2.84 5.55
CA ALA A 54 4.44 2.44 4.81
C ALA A 54 3.57 1.46 5.63
N VAL A 55 4.19 0.45 6.25
CA VAL A 55 3.51 -0.51 7.14
C VAL A 55 2.89 0.22 8.34
N ASP A 56 3.66 1.08 8.99
CA ASP A 56 3.19 1.85 10.16
C ASP A 56 2.06 2.82 9.77
N PHE A 57 2.18 3.49 8.64
CA PHE A 57 1.19 4.46 8.15
C PHE A 57 -0.16 3.80 7.92
N CYS A 58 -0.20 2.63 7.28
CA CYS A 58 -1.43 1.89 7.04
C CYS A 58 -2.00 1.31 8.34
N SER A 59 -1.17 0.66 9.16
CA SER A 59 -1.62 0.00 10.39
C SER A 59 -2.20 0.98 11.43
N GLN A 60 -1.61 2.17 11.57
CA GLN A 60 -2.15 3.24 12.43
C GLN A 60 -3.54 3.73 12.02
N ARG A 61 -3.95 3.44 10.78
CA ARG A 61 -5.28 3.78 10.22
C ARG A 61 -6.22 2.57 10.18
N GLY A 62 -5.82 1.45 10.78
CA GLY A 62 -6.59 0.20 10.73
C GLY A 62 -6.61 -0.47 9.36
N LEU A 63 -5.63 -0.16 8.49
CA LEU A 63 -5.48 -0.70 7.15
C LEU A 63 -4.19 -1.53 7.04
N GLU A 64 -4.07 -2.27 5.94
CA GLU A 64 -2.88 -3.04 5.61
C GLU A 64 -2.09 -2.37 4.49
N LEU A 65 -0.79 -2.63 4.41
CA LEU A 65 -0.03 -2.25 3.21
C LEU A 65 -0.60 -3.04 2.02
N ALA A 66 -0.81 -2.37 0.89
CA ALA A 66 -1.44 -2.99 -0.27
C ALA A 66 -0.71 -4.26 -0.73
N LEU A 67 -1.47 -5.32 -1.03
CA LEU A 67 -0.97 -6.54 -1.66
C LEU A 67 -2.01 -6.98 -2.69
N PRO A 68 -1.77 -6.69 -3.99
CA PRO A 68 -2.73 -7.04 -5.02
C PRO A 68 -2.81 -8.55 -5.19
N GLN A 69 -4.02 -9.07 -5.33
CA GLN A 69 -4.32 -10.51 -5.44
C GLN A 69 -4.77 -10.94 -6.84
N ASN A 70 -4.78 -10.02 -7.80
CA ASN A 70 -5.07 -10.27 -9.20
C ASN A 70 -4.50 -9.13 -10.08
N GLU A 71 -4.58 -9.30 -11.39
CA GLU A 71 -4.03 -8.35 -12.37
C GLU A 71 -4.72 -6.97 -12.34
N GLU A 72 -6.03 -6.94 -12.09
CA GLU A 72 -6.82 -5.70 -12.04
C GLU A 72 -6.39 -4.83 -10.86
N GLU A 73 -6.34 -5.41 -9.65
CA GLU A 73 -5.85 -4.75 -8.43
C GLU A 73 -4.42 -4.24 -8.65
N ASN A 74 -3.55 -5.06 -9.22
CA ASN A 74 -2.15 -4.73 -9.45
C ASN A 74 -1.96 -3.56 -10.42
N SER A 75 -2.70 -3.56 -11.52
CA SER A 75 -2.64 -2.49 -12.52
C SER A 75 -3.18 -1.18 -11.95
N MET A 76 -4.25 -1.24 -11.16
CA MET A 76 -4.85 -0.05 -10.55
C MET A 76 -3.88 0.68 -9.61
N LEU A 77 -2.99 -0.02 -8.89
CA LEU A 77 -2.00 0.63 -8.00
C LEU A 77 -1.19 1.73 -8.70
N THR A 78 -0.91 1.57 -9.99
CA THR A 78 -0.15 2.55 -10.78
C THR A 78 -0.88 3.89 -10.94
N GLN A 79 -2.21 3.90 -10.87
CA GLN A 79 -3.04 5.11 -10.91
C GLN A 79 -2.98 5.90 -9.59
N LEU A 80 -2.53 5.25 -8.52
CA LEU A 80 -2.40 5.85 -7.19
C LEU A 80 -1.05 6.53 -6.95
N TYR A 81 -0.15 6.55 -7.93
CA TYR A 81 1.11 7.29 -7.85
C TYR A 81 0.92 8.81 -8.05
N GLY A 82 1.87 9.60 -7.57
CA GLY A 82 2.05 10.99 -7.97
C GLY A 82 3.12 11.14 -9.07
N GLU A 83 3.61 12.36 -9.28
CA GLU A 83 4.58 12.68 -10.34
C GLU A 83 6.00 12.22 -10.05
N ALA A 84 6.38 12.10 -8.78
CA ALA A 84 7.71 11.62 -8.40
C ALA A 84 7.84 10.10 -8.63
N ASP A 85 9.07 9.59 -8.53
CA ASP A 85 9.45 8.18 -8.65
C ASP A 85 8.32 7.17 -8.43
N LYS A 86 7.82 6.64 -9.55
CA LYS A 86 6.57 5.88 -9.71
C LYS A 86 6.72 4.44 -9.25
N ARG A 87 6.97 4.28 -7.95
CA ARG A 87 7.06 3.00 -7.25
C ARG A 87 6.23 3.06 -5.98
N ALA A 88 5.56 1.96 -5.63
CA ALA A 88 4.87 1.82 -4.36
C ALA A 88 5.28 0.55 -3.64
N TRP A 89 5.34 0.59 -2.32
CA TRP A 89 5.56 -0.59 -1.49
C TRP A 89 4.35 -1.53 -1.52
N ILE A 90 4.59 -2.84 -1.49
CA ILE A 90 3.55 -3.86 -1.34
C ILE A 90 3.86 -4.87 -0.22
N GLY A 91 2.81 -5.47 0.33
CA GLY A 91 2.83 -6.33 1.52
C GLY A 91 3.37 -7.76 1.32
N VAL A 92 4.51 -7.92 0.65
CA VAL A 92 5.23 -9.21 0.54
C VAL A 92 6.20 -9.38 1.71
N ASN A 93 6.35 -10.59 2.23
CA ASN A 93 7.28 -10.93 3.31
C ASN A 93 8.71 -10.52 2.93
N ILE A 94 9.41 -9.85 3.85
CA ILE A 94 10.73 -9.29 3.56
C ILE A 94 11.89 -10.26 3.73
N LYS A 95 11.69 -11.41 4.37
CA LYS A 95 12.77 -12.35 4.70
C LYS A 95 12.84 -13.47 3.70
N LYS A 96 13.97 -13.57 3.00
CA LYS A 96 14.21 -14.66 2.05
C LYS A 96 14.17 -16.04 2.69
N ALA A 97 14.68 -16.17 3.92
CA ALA A 97 14.68 -17.42 4.66
C ALA A 97 13.26 -17.93 4.99
N GLU A 98 12.23 -17.08 4.89
CA GLU A 98 10.83 -17.45 5.13
C GLU A 98 10.10 -17.90 3.84
N GLY A 99 10.83 -18.13 2.75
CA GLY A 99 10.29 -18.72 1.51
C GLY A 99 10.47 -17.84 0.27
N ASP A 100 11.63 -17.21 0.10
CA ASP A 100 12.05 -16.48 -1.12
C ASP A 100 10.99 -15.53 -1.70
N PHE A 101 10.34 -14.75 -0.83
CA PHE A 101 9.32 -13.77 -1.20
C PHE A 101 8.00 -14.38 -1.74
N GLU A 102 7.72 -15.66 -1.47
CA GLU A 102 6.49 -16.37 -1.86
C GLU A 102 5.34 -16.22 -0.85
N PHE A 103 5.55 -15.47 0.23
CA PHE A 103 4.59 -15.29 1.32
C PHE A 103 4.30 -13.81 1.55
N ASP A 104 3.10 -13.51 2.06
CA ASP A 104 2.75 -12.17 2.52
C ASP A 104 3.33 -11.86 3.92
N MET A 105 3.15 -10.62 4.38
CA MET A 105 3.59 -10.18 5.71
C MET A 105 2.95 -10.97 6.88
N LYS A 106 1.88 -11.72 6.64
CA LYS A 106 1.20 -12.61 7.61
C LYS A 106 1.57 -14.09 7.43
N LYS A 107 2.60 -14.38 6.63
CA LYS A 107 3.08 -15.75 6.34
C LYS A 107 2.06 -16.63 5.61
N ARG A 108 1.15 -16.04 4.84
CA ARG A 108 0.26 -16.77 3.94
C ARG A 108 0.90 -16.83 2.54
N PRO A 109 0.80 -17.94 1.80
CA PRO A 109 1.29 -18.00 0.43
C PRO A 109 0.65 -16.94 -0.46
N LEU A 110 1.44 -16.35 -1.35
CA LEU A 110 0.93 -15.44 -2.36
C LEU A 110 0.02 -16.20 -3.34
N THR A 111 -1.17 -15.66 -3.59
CA THR A 111 -2.12 -16.21 -4.58
C THR A 111 -1.93 -15.59 -5.97
N PHE A 112 -1.19 -14.50 -6.03
CA PHE A 112 -0.88 -13.76 -7.24
C PHE A 112 0.50 -13.12 -7.07
N SER A 113 1.25 -13.04 -8.16
CA SER A 113 2.50 -12.31 -8.22
C SER A 113 2.72 -11.82 -9.64
N ASN A 114 3.22 -10.60 -9.80
CA ASN A 114 3.59 -10.06 -11.12
C ASN A 114 5.08 -9.71 -11.16
N TRP A 115 5.95 -10.67 -10.82
CA TRP A 115 7.40 -10.47 -10.79
C TRP A 115 7.93 -9.99 -12.14
N GLY A 116 8.72 -8.91 -12.13
CA GLY A 116 9.44 -8.47 -13.31
C GLY A 116 10.50 -9.48 -13.74
N GLN A 117 11.02 -9.31 -14.95
CA GLN A 117 12.06 -10.20 -15.48
C GLN A 117 13.25 -10.30 -14.51
N GLY A 118 13.63 -11.52 -14.14
CA GLY A 118 14.74 -11.79 -13.22
C GLY A 118 14.43 -11.50 -11.75
N GLN A 119 13.16 -11.32 -11.38
CA GLN A 119 12.71 -11.16 -10.00
C GLN A 119 11.97 -12.43 -9.50
N PRO A 120 12.01 -12.71 -8.18
CA PRO A 120 12.83 -12.05 -7.17
C PRO A 120 14.34 -12.25 -7.42
N ASP A 121 15.14 -11.21 -7.16
CA ASP A 121 16.58 -11.28 -7.37
C ASP A 121 17.24 -12.21 -6.33
N ARG A 122 17.71 -13.36 -6.81
CA ARG A 122 18.38 -14.39 -5.98
C ARG A 122 19.66 -13.88 -5.30
N SER A 123 20.23 -12.76 -5.75
CA SER A 123 21.41 -12.16 -5.11
C SER A 123 21.08 -11.58 -3.73
N ILE A 124 19.83 -11.23 -3.45
CA ILE A 124 19.37 -10.78 -2.13
C ILE A 124 19.44 -11.97 -1.19
N GLN A 125 20.25 -11.89 -0.13
CA GLN A 125 20.58 -13.07 0.70
C GLN A 125 19.73 -13.19 1.96
N GLU A 126 19.32 -12.07 2.55
CA GLU A 126 18.65 -12.08 3.86
C GLU A 126 17.30 -11.38 3.82
N GLN A 127 17.29 -10.08 3.55
CA GLN A 127 16.08 -9.25 3.58
C GLN A 127 15.97 -8.36 2.34
N GLY A 128 14.75 -8.18 1.85
CA GLY A 128 14.43 -7.29 0.75
C GLY A 128 12.96 -6.86 0.81
N CYS A 129 12.68 -5.65 0.34
CA CYS A 129 11.33 -5.10 0.30
C CYS A 129 10.83 -5.10 -1.14
N THR A 130 9.53 -5.33 -1.33
CA THR A 130 8.94 -5.45 -2.66
C THR A 130 8.22 -4.17 -3.04
N VAL A 131 8.53 -3.67 -4.24
CA VAL A 131 7.80 -2.56 -4.87
C VAL A 131 7.06 -3.03 -6.11
N VAL A 132 5.93 -2.42 -6.38
CA VAL A 132 5.34 -2.38 -7.72
C VAL A 132 5.86 -1.15 -8.47
N THR A 133 6.19 -1.32 -9.74
CA THR A 133 6.74 -0.25 -10.61
C THR A 133 5.65 0.43 -11.44
N GLU A 134 6.00 1.43 -12.24
CA GLU A 134 5.09 2.07 -13.20
C GLU A 134 4.56 1.14 -14.29
N ASN A 135 5.31 0.08 -14.60
CA ASN A 135 4.90 -0.95 -15.56
C ASN A 135 4.10 -2.07 -14.90
N ALA A 136 3.57 -1.83 -13.69
CA ALA A 136 2.82 -2.78 -12.88
C ALA A 136 3.57 -4.09 -12.55
N VAL A 137 4.88 -4.18 -12.76
CA VAL A 137 5.68 -5.37 -12.38
C VAL A 137 6.33 -5.19 -11.02
N TRP A 138 6.54 -6.30 -10.31
CA TRP A 138 7.10 -6.36 -8.96
C TRP A 138 8.61 -6.51 -8.99
N LYS A 139 9.29 -5.85 -8.06
CA LYS A 139 10.74 -5.93 -7.90
C LYS A 139 11.08 -5.99 -6.42
N VAL A 140 11.95 -6.92 -6.05
CA VAL A 140 12.57 -6.92 -4.72
C VAL A 140 13.77 -5.98 -4.75
N THR A 141 13.90 -5.15 -3.73
CA THR A 141 15.04 -4.26 -3.52
C THR A 141 15.63 -4.46 -2.13
N ARG A 142 16.96 -4.32 -2.02
CA ARG A 142 17.67 -4.29 -0.72
C ARG A 142 17.50 -2.95 -0.02
N GLU A 143 17.13 -1.90 -0.76
CA GLU A 143 17.00 -0.55 -0.25
C GLU A 143 15.59 -0.32 0.31
N CYS A 144 15.26 -0.96 1.43
CA CYS A 144 13.96 -0.81 2.11
C CYS A 144 13.70 0.62 2.63
N SER A 145 14.73 1.46 2.68
CA SER A 145 14.66 2.88 3.06
C SER A 145 14.36 3.81 1.88
N LEU A 146 14.18 3.28 0.67
CA LEU A 146 13.76 4.09 -0.48
C LEU A 146 12.48 4.83 -0.18
N ASN A 147 12.37 6.04 -0.71
CA ASN A 147 11.16 6.83 -0.58
C ASN A 147 10.17 6.42 -1.68
N ALA A 148 9.24 5.51 -1.39
CA ALA A 148 8.24 5.03 -2.35
C ALA A 148 6.82 5.33 -1.86
N TYR A 149 5.85 5.37 -2.78
CA TYR A 149 4.46 5.67 -2.44
C TYR A 149 3.90 4.65 -1.46
N ILE A 150 3.11 5.15 -0.52
CA ILE A 150 2.39 4.36 0.46
C ILE A 150 0.96 4.18 -0.06
N ILE A 151 0.57 2.93 -0.31
CA ILE A 151 -0.80 2.57 -0.67
C ILE A 151 -1.29 1.57 0.35
N CYS A 152 -2.42 1.87 0.96
CA CYS A 152 -3.06 1.00 1.95
C CYS A 152 -4.24 0.25 1.33
N GLN A 153 -4.63 -0.87 1.94
CA GLN A 153 -5.81 -1.64 1.60
C GLN A 153 -6.69 -1.94 2.82
N SER A 154 -8.00 -2.10 2.59
CA SER A 154 -8.97 -2.63 3.57
C SER A 154 -8.93 -4.15 3.68
#